data_AF-A0A6B3VYP7-F1
#
_entry.id   AF-A0A6B3VYP7-F1
#
_cell.length_a   1.000
_cell.length_b   1.000
_cell.length_c   1.000
_cell.angle_alpha   90.00
_cell.angle_beta   90.00
_cell.angle_gamma   90.00
#
_symmetry.space_group_name_H-M   'P 1'
#
loop_
_entity.id
_entity.type
_entity.pdbx_description
1 polymer ?
#
loop_
_entity_poly.entity_id
_entity_poly.type
_entity_poly.pdbx_seq_one_letter_code
_entity_poly.pdbx_strand_id
1 'polypeptide(L)'
;MIHVLEGHFNRPLANNRSIFDISPDELKRILQKPSTVKKPIKKLEGGQYVRVVDTGKVIGRSSLKSGGKETTYIKVITDKAGNLITTYPVPKP
;
A
#
# COMPACT_ATOMS: atom_id res chain seq x y z
N MET A 1 5.81 8.04 6.74
CA MET A 1 4.99 8.62 5.65
C MET A 1 5.84 9.26 4.56
N ILE A 2 6.92 9.98 4.88
CA ILE A 2 7.87 10.57 3.90
C ILE A 2 8.30 9.55 2.82
N HIS A 3 8.75 8.36 3.24
CA HIS A 3 9.13 7.27 2.32
C HIS A 3 8.03 6.91 1.30
N VAL A 4 6.76 6.86 1.74
CA VAL A 4 5.63 6.50 0.87
C VAL A 4 5.38 7.60 -0.15
N LEU A 5 5.44 8.87 0.25
CA LEU A 5 5.26 10.02 -0.63
C LEU A 5 6.36 10.09 -1.69
N GLU A 6 7.62 10.00 -1.27
CA GLU A 6 8.77 10.10 -2.17
C GLU A 6 8.90 8.92 -3.14
N GLY A 7 8.48 7.73 -2.68
CA GLY A 7 8.62 6.47 -3.39
C GLY A 7 7.47 6.14 -4.35
N HIS A 8 6.25 6.62 -4.09
CA HIS A 8 5.06 6.15 -4.79
C HIS A 8 4.15 7.26 -5.35
N PHE A 9 4.41 8.54 -5.09
CA PHE A 9 3.65 9.66 -5.64
C PHE A 9 4.50 10.51 -6.57
N ASN A 10 3.89 11.04 -7.64
CA ASN A 10 4.57 11.91 -8.62
C ASN A 10 5.84 11.28 -9.21
N ARG A 11 5.83 9.94 -9.36
CA ARG A 11 6.91 9.16 -9.95
C ARG A 11 6.38 8.38 -11.15
N PRO A 12 7.20 8.12 -12.18
CA PRO A 12 6.84 7.17 -13.20
C PRO A 12 6.78 5.75 -12.61
N LEU A 13 5.88 4.95 -13.16
CA LEU A 13 5.80 3.52 -12.89
C LEU A 13 7.09 2.83 -13.35
N ALA A 14 7.58 1.85 -12.58
CA ALA A 14 8.82 1.15 -12.90
C ALA A 14 8.76 -0.34 -12.53
N ASN A 15 9.80 -1.10 -12.90
CA ASN A 15 9.89 -2.54 -12.63
C ASN A 15 9.64 -2.88 -11.15
N ASN A 16 10.26 -2.16 -10.22
CA ASN A 16 10.15 -2.45 -8.79
C ASN A 16 9.38 -1.36 -8.01
N ARG A 17 8.61 -0.51 -8.71
CA ARG A 17 7.89 0.61 -8.09
C ARG A 17 6.46 0.66 -8.60
N SER A 18 5.50 0.47 -7.70
CA SER A 18 4.10 0.82 -7.93
C SER A 18 3.86 2.30 -7.65
N ILE A 19 2.77 2.86 -8.16
CA ILE A 19 2.44 4.28 -7.99
C ILE A 19 1.00 4.45 -7.54
N PHE A 20 0.75 5.41 -6.65
CA PHE A 20 -0.60 5.82 -6.29
C PHE A 20 -1.11 6.84 -7.31
N ASP A 21 -2.35 6.64 -7.76
CA ASP A 21 -3.07 7.59 -8.62
C ASP A 21 -4.09 8.42 -7.80
N ILE A 22 -4.21 8.14 -6.50
CA ILE A 22 -5.03 8.89 -5.54
C ILE A 22 -4.20 9.99 -4.86
N SER A 23 -4.86 10.87 -4.10
CA SER A 23 -4.15 11.86 -3.28
C SER A 23 -3.54 11.25 -2.01
N PRO A 24 -2.47 11.85 -1.45
CA PRO A 24 -1.95 11.47 -0.13
C PRO A 24 -2.99 11.50 0.99
N ASP A 25 -3.91 12.47 0.98
CA ASP A 25 -4.97 12.58 1.98
C ASP A 25 -5.99 11.44 1.86
N GLU A 26 -6.29 11.04 0.63
CA GLU A 26 -7.13 9.88 0.38
C GLU A 26 -6.48 8.58 0.84
N LEU A 27 -5.17 8.41 0.59
CA LEU A 27 -4.40 7.29 1.13
C LEU A 27 -4.46 7.28 2.67
N LYS A 28 -4.25 8.43 3.32
CA LYS A 28 -4.34 8.56 4.78
C LYS A 28 -5.72 8.13 5.31
N ARG A 29 -6.80 8.57 4.66
CA ARG A 29 -8.17 8.14 4.99
C ARG A 29 -8.34 6.64 4.85
N ILE A 30 -7.85 6.04 3.75
CA ILE A 30 -7.91 4.58 3.52
C ILE A 30 -7.18 3.82 4.63
N LEU A 31 -5.98 4.27 5.03
CA LEU A 31 -5.19 3.63 6.08
C LEU A 31 -5.86 3.66 7.46
N GLN A 32 -6.69 4.66 7.72
CA GLN A 32 -7.42 4.84 8.98
C GLN A 32 -8.80 4.15 9.00
N LYS A 33 -9.30 3.66 7.85
CA LYS A 33 -10.61 2.99 7.81
C LYS A 33 -10.62 1.73 8.68
N PRO A 34 -11.72 1.46 9.41
CA PRO A 34 -11.89 0.20 10.14
C PRO A 34 -11.70 -1.04 9.26
N SER A 35 -12.14 -0.97 7.99
CA SER A 35 -11.94 -2.06 7.02
C SER A 35 -10.47 -2.33 6.68
N THR A 36 -9.58 -1.37 6.90
CA THR A 36 -8.12 -1.54 6.74
C THR A 36 -7.48 -1.96 8.06
N VAL A 37 -7.82 -1.27 9.15
CA VAL A 37 -7.21 -1.48 10.48
C VAL A 37 -7.64 -2.79 11.14
N LYS A 38 -8.84 -3.30 10.85
CA LYS A 38 -9.34 -4.58 11.39
C LYS A 38 -9.04 -5.78 10.50
N LYS A 39 -8.45 -5.60 9.31
CA LYS A 39 -8.05 -6.74 8.47
C LYS A 39 -7.01 -7.61 9.18
N PRO A 40 -7.08 -8.95 9.05
CA PRO A 40 -6.09 -9.84 9.62
C PRO A 40 -4.68 -9.47 9.17
N ILE A 41 -3.73 -9.57 10.11
CA ILE A 41 -2.32 -9.34 9.84
C ILE A 41 -1.56 -10.65 9.79
N LYS A 42 -0.54 -10.71 8.93
CA LYS A 42 0.48 -11.74 8.93
C LYS A 42 1.75 -11.16 9.54
N LYS A 43 2.35 -11.87 10.49
CA LYS A 43 3.66 -11.52 11.04
C LYS A 43 4.73 -11.86 10.01
N LEU A 44 5.65 -10.94 9.76
CA LEU A 44 6.87 -11.15 8.99
C LEU A 44 8.06 -11.37 9.94
N GLU A 45 9.14 -11.92 9.40
CA GLU A 45 10.42 -11.95 10.12
C GLU A 45 10.88 -10.52 10.44
N GLY A 46 11.57 -10.35 11.57
CA GLY A 46 12.02 -9.02 12.02
C GLY A 46 10.94 -8.16 12.70
N GLY A 47 9.79 -8.73 13.10
CA GLY A 47 8.81 -8.04 13.95
C GLY A 47 7.89 -7.07 13.21
N GLN A 48 7.81 -7.19 11.89
CA GLN A 48 6.89 -6.42 11.05
C GLN A 48 5.58 -7.18 10.85
N TYR A 49 4.53 -6.44 10.52
CA TYR A 49 3.19 -6.98 10.28
C TYR A 49 2.68 -6.50 8.93
N VAL A 50 2.20 -7.43 8.12
CA VAL A 50 1.67 -7.14 6.78
C VAL A 50 0.19 -7.46 6.70
N ARG A 51 -0.55 -6.61 5.98
CA ARG A 51 -1.91 -6.89 5.52
C ARG A 51 -2.05 -6.46 4.07
N VAL A 52 -2.89 -7.18 3.33
CA VAL A 52 -3.31 -6.80 1.98
C VAL A 52 -4.80 -6.47 2.04
N VAL A 53 -5.15 -5.29 1.57
CA VAL A 53 -6.50 -4.73 1.73
C VAL A 53 -7.04 -4.34 0.37
N ASP A 54 -8.22 -4.86 0.04
CA ASP A 54 -9.03 -4.33 -1.05
C ASP A 54 -9.70 -3.05 -0.57
N THR A 55 -9.41 -1.94 -1.25
CA THR A 55 -9.92 -0.62 -0.90
C THR A 55 -11.30 -0.33 -1.51
N GLY A 56 -11.78 -1.20 -2.41
CA GLY A 56 -13.06 -1.08 -3.10
C GLY A 56 -13.09 -0.08 -4.25
N LYS A 57 -11.95 0.55 -4.57
CA LYS A 57 -11.79 1.45 -5.73
C LYS A 57 -10.36 1.39 -6.25
N VAL A 58 -10.14 1.80 -7.50
CA VAL A 58 -8.79 1.89 -8.06
C VAL A 58 -8.01 2.94 -7.29
N ILE A 59 -6.82 2.57 -6.80
CA ILE A 59 -5.96 3.45 -5.98
C ILE A 59 -4.61 3.78 -6.64
N GLY A 60 -4.32 3.15 -7.78
CA GLY A 60 -3.01 3.21 -8.39
C GLY A 60 -2.72 1.99 -9.24
N ARG A 61 -1.44 1.81 -9.55
CA ARG A 61 -0.95 0.74 -10.44
C ARG A 61 0.10 -0.11 -9.74
N SER A 62 0.04 -1.42 -9.92
CA SER A 62 1.10 -2.33 -9.48
C SER A 62 2.40 -2.05 -10.26
N SER A 63 3.55 -2.47 -9.71
CA SER A 63 4.84 -2.32 -10.42
C SER A 63 4.83 -3.04 -11.77
N LEU A 64 5.70 -2.67 -12.71
CA LEU A 64 5.76 -3.33 -14.03
C LEU A 64 6.12 -4.82 -13.88
N LYS A 65 7.01 -5.19 -12.95
CA LYS A 65 7.32 -6.59 -12.63
C LYS A 65 6.10 -7.36 -12.11
N SER A 66 5.14 -6.64 -11.54
CA SER A 66 3.85 -7.15 -11.07
C SER A 66 2.70 -6.91 -12.06
N GLY A 67 3.01 -6.63 -13.34
CA GLY A 67 2.04 -6.49 -14.43
C GLY A 67 1.64 -5.06 -14.80
N GLY A 68 1.96 -4.04 -13.99
CA GLY A 68 1.75 -2.64 -14.35
C GLY A 68 0.28 -2.19 -14.44
N LYS A 69 -0.64 -3.00 -13.92
CA LYS A 69 -2.09 -2.80 -14.06
C LYS A 69 -2.66 -1.98 -12.91
N GLU A 70 -3.79 -1.33 -13.17
CA GLU A 70 -4.61 -0.72 -12.14
C GLU A 70 -4.99 -1.74 -11.07
N THR A 71 -5.10 -1.28 -9.83
CA THR A 71 -5.44 -2.13 -8.70
C THR A 71 -6.24 -1.40 -7.65
N THR A 72 -7.10 -2.15 -6.97
CA THR A 72 -7.80 -1.72 -5.76
C THR A 72 -7.08 -2.18 -4.48
N TYR A 73 -6.02 -2.97 -4.61
CA TYR A 73 -5.33 -3.61 -3.51
C TYR A 73 -4.10 -2.82 -3.06
N ILE A 74 -4.01 -2.61 -1.75
CA ILE A 74 -2.83 -2.05 -1.09
C ILE A 74 -2.20 -3.07 -0.16
N LYS A 75 -0.87 -3.10 -0.13
CA LYS A 75 -0.11 -3.76 0.93
C LYS A 75 0.25 -2.72 1.97
N VAL A 76 -0.02 -3.02 3.24
CA VAL A 76 0.30 -2.15 4.38
C VAL A 76 1.24 -2.92 5.30
N ILE A 77 2.38 -2.32 5.62
CA ILE A 77 3.39 -2.89 6.51
C ILE A 77 3.58 -1.96 7.71
N THR A 78 3.43 -2.52 8.91
CA THR A 78 3.58 -1.79 10.18
C THR A 78 4.59 -2.46 11.09
N ASP A 79 5.11 -1.71 12.05
CA ASP A 79 5.88 -2.26 13.17
C ASP A 79 4.95 -2.89 14.24
N LYS A 80 5.54 -3.38 15.35
CA LYS A 80 4.83 -3.96 16.49
C LYS A 80 3.94 -2.97 17.25
N ALA A 81 4.24 -1.68 17.19
CA ALA A 81 3.42 -0.63 17.79
C ALA A 81 2.29 -0.15 16.85
N GLY A 82 2.24 -0.66 15.61
CA GLY A 82 1.26 -0.28 14.61
C GLY A 82 1.64 0.94 13.78
N ASN A 83 2.87 1.46 13.93
CA ASN A 83 3.35 2.56 13.11
C ASN A 83 3.55 2.11 11.67
N LEU A 84 3.16 2.96 10.71
CA LEU A 84 3.34 2.68 9.28
C LEU A 84 4.82 2.69 8.91
N ILE A 85 5.34 1.53 8.49
CA ILE A 85 6.66 1.42 7.87
C ILE A 85 6.55 1.82 6.40
N THR A 86 5.69 1.13 5.64
CA THR A 86 5.43 1.44 4.23
C THR A 86 4.07 0.95 3.78
N THR A 87 3.58 1.50 2.67
CA THR A 87 2.40 1.00 1.96
C THR A 87 2.51 1.32 0.49
N TYR A 88 2.01 0.42 -0.34
CA TYR A 88 2.07 0.57 -1.80
C TYR A 88 1.02 -0.28 -2.51
N PRO A 89 0.60 0.12 -3.73
CA PRO A 89 -0.29 -0.68 -4.57
C PRO A 89 0.34 -2.02 -4.94
N VAL A 90 -0.48 -3.07 -4.94
CA VAL A 90 -0.10 -4.43 -5.33
C VAL A 90 -1.17 -5.05 -6.23
N PRO A 91 -0.85 -6.06 -7.05
CA PRO A 91 -1.90 -6.81 -7.76
C PRO A 91 -2.89 -7.45 -6.79
N LYS A 92 -4.04 -7.88 -7.31
CA LYS A 92 -4.93 -8.76 -6.57
C LYS A 92 -4.13 -9.99 -6.08
N PRO A 93 -4.15 -10.30 -4.77
CA PRO A 93 -3.39 -11.41 -4.19
C PRO A 93 -3.91 -12.77 -4.63
#